data_AF-A0AA41AKD0-F1
#
_entry.id   AF-A0AA41AKD0-F1
#
_cell.length_a   1.000
_cell.length_b   1.000
_cell.length_c   1.000
_cell.angle_alpha   90.00
_cell.angle_beta   90.00
_cell.angle_gamma   90.00
#
_symmetry.space_group_name_H-M   'P 1'
#
loop_
_entity.id
_entity.type
_entity.pdbx_description
1 polymer ?
#
loop_
_entity_poly.entity_id
_entity_poly.type
_entity_poly.pdbx_seq_one_letter_code
_entity_poly.pdbx_strand_id
1 'polypeptide(L)'
;MAEPGGHEGPASTQRAKVCETHTAMVFFVEDRVYKRKKPVDLGFLDYTTRSSRRAVCEREIELNRRFAPDVYLGLGELRTPGEQGAEPLVVMRRMPDDRRLSHLVRTGAPVADDLRAVARHLAAWHSAAPRGPAIAEQGTRDALAARWEASFTQVDVLAAKGPTRDETGEVERLVRRYLAGRKPLFDLRIEQGRVLDGHGDLLADDVFCLGDGPRILDCLEFDDSLRYVDGLDDAAFLAMDLESLGAPESAAFFLAQYGEFSGDPAPPSLWHHYVAYRAFVRAKVSLIQARQGAPGAHATARRLVRMALRHLRASAVGLTLVAGLPGTGKSTLSGALADRLGAVLLSSDRLRKEMAGLSPQQTASADYGEGLYTPEWTARTYAELLDRAAALLALGESVVLDATWIDSAQREAARHTAESAGADLVALHCHVPDDVTAARLSTRAPGASDADLGVAEAMAAEEQPWSGAVGVDTGGSLEAAVGQALAAVRPWGSDQAKVFRRPYMEPD
;
A
#
# COMPACT_ATOMS: atom_id res chain seq x y z
N MET A 1 2.54 30.49 -71.59
CA MET A 1 1.50 31.45 -71.20
C MET A 1 0.31 30.67 -70.66
N ALA A 2 -0.12 31.02 -69.43
CA ALA A 2 -1.32 30.60 -68.66
C ALA A 2 -1.45 29.09 -68.33
N GLU A 3 -1.00 28.61 -67.17
CA GLU A 3 -1.53 28.65 -65.78
C GLU A 3 -2.55 27.55 -65.42
N PRO A 4 -2.41 26.90 -64.23
CA PRO A 4 -3.22 25.76 -63.80
C PRO A 4 -4.40 26.16 -62.89
N GLY A 5 -5.55 25.52 -63.09
CA GLY A 5 -6.77 25.77 -62.32
C GLY A 5 -6.73 25.22 -60.90
N GLY A 6 -6.62 26.14 -59.93
CA GLY A 6 -7.65 26.38 -58.91
C GLY A 6 -7.96 25.28 -57.89
N HIS A 7 -7.19 25.34 -56.80
CA HIS A 7 -7.46 24.86 -55.43
C HIS A 7 -8.91 24.49 -55.05
N GLU A 8 -9.01 23.31 -54.43
CA GLU A 8 -10.05 22.92 -53.48
C GLU A 8 -10.26 24.01 -52.41
N GLY A 9 -11.53 24.22 -52.04
CA GLY A 9 -11.94 25.24 -51.07
C GLY A 9 -11.23 25.11 -49.72
N PRO A 10 -11.27 26.16 -48.88
CA PRO A 10 -10.56 26.16 -47.61
C PRO A 10 -11.21 25.13 -46.68
N ALA A 11 -10.57 23.96 -46.55
CA ALA A 11 -10.70 23.17 -45.33
C ALA A 11 -10.42 24.13 -44.17
N SER A 12 -11.37 24.25 -43.25
CA SER A 12 -11.21 25.07 -42.05
C SER A 12 -9.94 24.63 -41.35
N THR A 13 -8.86 25.40 -41.49
CA THR A 13 -7.56 25.07 -40.88
C THR A 13 -7.63 25.38 -39.39
N GLN A 14 -8.34 24.52 -38.66
CA GLN A 14 -8.28 24.53 -37.22
C GLN A 14 -6.83 24.27 -36.84
N ARG A 15 -6.16 25.27 -36.26
CA ARG A 15 -4.76 25.19 -35.89
C ARG A 15 -4.57 23.99 -34.97
N ALA A 16 -3.65 23.10 -35.33
CA ALA A 16 -3.28 21.97 -34.49
C ALA A 16 -2.82 22.46 -33.12
N LYS A 17 -3.37 21.90 -32.04
CA LYS A 17 -2.81 22.12 -30.70
C LYS A 17 -1.55 21.27 -30.58
N VAL A 18 -0.47 21.85 -30.07
CA VAL A 18 0.80 21.14 -29.88
C VAL A 18 1.11 21.10 -28.39
N CYS A 19 1.48 19.91 -27.91
CA CYS A 19 2.00 19.70 -26.56
C CYS A 19 3.38 19.07 -26.66
N GLU A 20 4.34 19.54 -25.87
CA GLU A 20 5.69 18.99 -25.82
C GLU A 20 5.94 18.38 -24.44
N THR A 21 6.41 17.12 -24.43
CA THR A 21 6.91 16.44 -23.23
C THR A 21 8.43 16.38 -23.27
N HIS A 22 9.09 15.84 -22.25
CA HIS A 22 10.56 15.69 -22.25
C HIS A 22 11.06 14.76 -23.36
N THR A 23 10.23 13.82 -23.83
CA THR A 23 10.62 12.77 -24.80
C THR A 23 9.83 12.79 -26.10
N ALA A 24 8.76 13.58 -26.22
CA ALA A 24 7.89 13.58 -27.40
C ALA A 24 7.27 14.96 -27.72
N MET A 25 6.81 15.11 -28.96
CA MET A 25 5.89 16.16 -29.40
C MET A 25 4.56 15.51 -29.78
N VAL A 26 3.47 16.08 -29.30
CA VAL A 26 2.10 15.59 -29.50
C VAL A 26 1.29 16.62 -30.25
N PHE A 27 0.76 16.25 -31.41
CA PHE A 27 -0.04 17.10 -32.29
C PHE A 27 -1.49 16.64 -32.25
N PHE A 28 -2.41 17.53 -31.88
CA PHE A 28 -3.84 17.26 -31.87
C PHE A 28 -4.48 17.91 -33.10
N VAL A 29 -5.03 17.09 -33.99
CA VAL A 29 -5.65 17.51 -35.25
C VAL A 29 -7.00 16.83 -35.37
N GLU A 30 -8.08 17.61 -35.33
CA GLU A 30 -9.46 17.10 -35.39
C GLU A 30 -9.69 15.95 -34.39
N ASP A 31 -9.97 14.73 -34.90
CA ASP A 31 -10.23 13.49 -34.18
C ASP A 31 -8.98 12.63 -33.94
N ARG A 32 -7.78 13.11 -34.33
CA ARG A 32 -6.52 12.38 -34.24
C ARG A 32 -5.47 13.07 -33.39
N VAL A 33 -4.59 12.24 -32.85
CA VAL A 33 -3.37 12.62 -32.14
C VAL A 33 -2.17 11.94 -32.79
N TYR A 34 -1.12 12.72 -33.04
CA TYR A 34 0.14 12.24 -33.58
C TYR A 34 1.24 12.48 -32.55
N LYS A 35 1.88 11.41 -32.05
CA LYS A 35 2.95 11.48 -31.05
C LYS A 35 4.28 11.11 -31.71
N ARG A 36 5.15 12.11 -31.86
CA ARG A 36 6.51 11.98 -32.42
C ARG A 36 7.52 11.96 -31.29
N LYS A 37 8.40 10.95 -31.22
CA LYS A 37 9.48 10.92 -30.22
C LYS A 37 10.58 11.94 -30.59
N LYS A 38 11.18 12.58 -29.59
CA LYS A 38 12.28 13.53 -29.78
C LYS A 38 13.63 12.80 -29.85
N PRO A 39 14.61 13.28 -30.62
CA PRO A 39 15.95 12.69 -30.69
C PRO A 39 16.76 13.06 -29.45
N VAL A 40 16.47 12.43 -28.31
CA VAL A 40 17.09 12.72 -27.01
C VAL A 40 17.77 11.48 -26.42
N ASP A 41 18.83 11.69 -25.67
CA ASP A 41 19.43 10.72 -24.76
C ASP A 41 19.31 11.27 -23.33
N LEU A 42 18.62 10.54 -22.46
CA LEU A 42 18.40 10.91 -21.06
C LEU A 42 19.16 10.00 -20.08
N GLY A 43 20.10 9.19 -20.57
CA GLY A 43 20.90 8.24 -19.80
C GLY A 43 20.19 6.92 -19.47
N PHE A 44 18.88 6.98 -19.21
CA PHE A 44 18.02 5.79 -19.08
C PHE A 44 17.24 5.48 -20.37
N LEU A 45 17.41 6.31 -21.40
CA LEU A 45 16.63 6.27 -22.64
C LEU A 45 17.45 6.85 -23.80
N ASP A 46 17.59 6.11 -24.90
CA ASP A 46 18.27 6.60 -26.11
C ASP A 46 17.33 6.57 -27.35
N TYR A 47 16.82 7.75 -27.70
CA TYR A 47 16.00 8.00 -28.89
C TYR A 47 16.76 8.75 -29.98
N THR A 48 18.10 8.81 -29.93
CA THR A 48 18.91 9.59 -30.88
C THR A 48 18.78 9.09 -32.32
N THR A 49 18.62 7.78 -32.52
CA THR A 49 18.49 7.16 -33.84
C THR A 49 17.03 7.03 -34.30
N ARG A 50 16.79 7.12 -35.62
CA ARG A 50 15.45 6.91 -36.19
C ARG A 50 14.93 5.49 -35.97
N SER A 51 15.82 4.49 -36.01
CA SER A 51 15.48 3.09 -35.74
C SER A 51 15.03 2.89 -34.29
N SER A 52 15.72 3.49 -33.31
CA SER A 52 15.29 3.42 -31.90
C SER A 52 13.94 4.11 -31.68
N ARG A 53 13.71 5.27 -32.32
CA ARG A 53 12.40 5.94 -32.29
C ARG A 53 11.28 5.12 -32.93
N ARG A 54 11.56 4.38 -34.02
CA ARG A 54 10.59 3.47 -34.64
C ARG A 54 10.24 2.33 -33.69
N ALA A 55 11.25 1.66 -33.14
CA ALA A 55 11.07 0.53 -32.23
C ALA A 55 10.24 0.92 -31.00
N VAL A 56 10.49 2.10 -30.41
CA VAL A 56 9.71 2.53 -29.25
C VAL A 56 8.29 2.97 -29.59
N CYS A 57 8.04 3.49 -30.81
CA CYS A 57 6.66 3.75 -31.26
C CYS A 57 5.88 2.44 -31.43
N GLU A 58 6.51 1.41 -32.03
CA GLU A 58 5.90 0.08 -32.18
C GLU A 58 5.60 -0.54 -30.81
N ARG A 59 6.54 -0.42 -29.87
CA ARG A 59 6.37 -0.87 -28.49
C ARG A 59 5.25 -0.11 -27.78
N GLU A 60 5.22 1.22 -27.82
CA GLU A 60 4.13 2.00 -27.23
C GLU A 60 2.75 1.55 -27.74
N ILE A 61 2.62 1.28 -29.05
CA ILE A 61 1.38 0.75 -29.64
C ILE A 61 1.05 -0.63 -29.09
N GLU A 62 2.00 -1.55 -29.08
CA GLU A 62 1.81 -2.92 -28.56
C GLU A 62 1.30 -2.90 -27.12
N LEU A 63 1.96 -2.11 -26.27
CA LEU A 63 1.69 -2.09 -24.83
C LEU A 63 0.36 -1.41 -24.51
N ASN A 64 0.06 -0.30 -25.16
CA ASN A 64 -1.17 0.42 -24.84
C ASN A 64 -2.42 -0.20 -25.48
N ARG A 65 -2.29 -0.98 -26.56
CA ARG A 65 -3.42 -1.75 -27.11
C ARG A 65 -3.96 -2.80 -26.15
N ARG A 66 -3.20 -3.17 -25.10
CA ARG A 66 -3.65 -4.05 -24.01
C ARG A 66 -4.86 -3.47 -23.26
N PHE A 67 -4.87 -2.15 -23.09
CA PHE A 67 -5.90 -1.43 -22.34
C PHE A 67 -6.80 -0.51 -23.20
N ALA A 68 -6.34 -0.16 -24.41
CA ALA A 68 -7.03 0.77 -25.29
C ALA A 68 -6.84 0.42 -26.78
N PRO A 69 -7.32 -0.76 -27.23
CA PRO A 69 -7.05 -1.27 -28.58
C PRO A 69 -7.60 -0.38 -29.71
N ASP A 70 -8.67 0.37 -29.46
CA ASP A 70 -9.33 1.28 -30.40
C ASP A 70 -8.77 2.73 -30.33
N VAL A 71 -7.84 3.01 -29.41
CA VAL A 71 -7.18 4.32 -29.31
C VAL A 71 -5.90 4.35 -30.14
N TYR A 72 -5.08 3.30 -30.10
CA TYR A 72 -3.79 3.25 -30.80
C TYR A 72 -3.96 2.68 -32.22
N LEU A 73 -4.11 3.57 -33.20
CA LEU A 73 -4.45 3.24 -34.58
C LEU A 73 -3.28 2.60 -35.36
N GLY A 74 -2.03 2.96 -35.02
CA GLY A 74 -0.84 2.31 -35.56
C GLY A 74 0.34 3.26 -35.74
N LEU A 75 1.34 2.78 -36.48
CA LEU A 75 2.54 3.55 -36.82
C LEU A 75 2.25 4.44 -38.05
N GLY A 76 2.59 5.71 -37.95
CA GLY A 76 2.57 6.67 -39.06
C GLY A 76 3.97 7.19 -39.37
N GLU A 77 4.05 8.02 -40.42
CA GLU A 77 5.28 8.66 -40.85
C GLU A 77 5.05 10.16 -41.08
N LEU A 78 5.92 11.01 -40.52
CA LEU A 78 5.98 12.44 -40.81
C LEU A 78 7.09 12.71 -41.82
N ARG A 79 6.75 13.36 -42.93
CA ARG A 79 7.71 13.77 -43.97
C ARG A 79 7.84 15.28 -43.99
N THR A 80 9.01 15.78 -43.60
CA THR A 80 9.34 17.20 -43.75
C THR A 80 9.80 17.44 -45.19
N PRO A 81 9.21 18.40 -45.93
CA PRO A 81 9.69 18.75 -47.26
C PRO A 81 11.18 19.12 -47.24
N GLY A 82 11.99 18.47 -48.08
CA GLY A 82 13.42 18.71 -48.18
C GLY A 82 14.31 17.92 -47.21
N GLU A 83 13.74 17.20 -46.24
CA GLU A 83 14.48 16.27 -45.38
C GLU A 83 14.46 14.85 -45.98
N GLN A 84 15.60 14.15 -45.87
CA GLN A 84 15.67 12.74 -46.26
C GLN A 84 15.20 11.84 -45.11
N GLY A 85 14.12 11.11 -45.34
CA GLY A 85 13.60 10.10 -44.42
C GLY A 85 12.34 10.55 -43.69
N ALA A 86 11.45 9.59 -43.44
CA ALA A 86 10.14 9.83 -42.83
C ALA A 86 10.18 9.51 -41.33
N GLU A 87 9.95 10.49 -40.48
CA GLU A 87 10.06 10.35 -39.04
C GLU A 87 8.90 9.50 -38.48
N PRO A 88 9.16 8.37 -37.79
CA PRO A 88 8.10 7.54 -37.24
C PRO A 88 7.30 8.28 -36.16
N LEU A 89 6.00 8.02 -36.10
CA LEU A 89 5.12 8.54 -35.07
C LEU A 89 4.02 7.53 -34.71
N VAL A 90 3.46 7.68 -33.53
CA VAL A 90 2.26 6.94 -33.11
C VAL A 90 1.03 7.73 -33.54
N VAL A 91 0.10 7.08 -34.24
CA VAL A 91 -1.21 7.64 -34.61
C VAL A 91 -2.25 7.12 -33.63
N MET A 92 -2.98 8.04 -33.01
CA MET A 92 -3.98 7.73 -31.99
C MET A 92 -5.31 8.43 -32.29
N ARG A 93 -6.42 7.85 -31.84
CA ARG A 93 -7.70 8.53 -31.74
C ARG A 93 -7.62 9.56 -30.60
N ARG A 94 -8.09 10.78 -30.84
CA ARG A 94 -8.12 11.84 -29.83
C ARG A 94 -9.17 11.53 -28.77
N MET A 95 -8.76 11.51 -27.51
CA MET A 95 -9.66 11.32 -26.38
C MET A 95 -10.27 12.65 -25.91
N PRO A 96 -11.53 12.64 -25.44
CA PRO A 96 -12.20 13.82 -24.92
C PRO A 96 -11.62 14.24 -23.56
N ASP A 97 -11.07 15.46 -23.47
CA ASP A 97 -10.37 15.96 -22.28
C ASP A 97 -11.29 16.08 -21.05
N ASP A 98 -12.59 16.32 -21.26
CA ASP A 98 -13.62 16.39 -20.21
C ASP A 98 -13.99 15.02 -19.62
N ARG A 99 -13.58 13.93 -20.26
CA ARG A 99 -13.76 12.55 -19.77
C ARG A 99 -12.53 11.97 -19.11
N ARG A 100 -11.44 12.73 -19.01
CA ARG A 100 -10.23 12.34 -18.29
C ARG A 100 -10.53 12.20 -16.79
N LEU A 101 -10.10 11.13 -16.15
CA LEU A 101 -10.40 10.86 -14.74
C LEU A 101 -9.90 11.99 -13.83
N SER A 102 -8.71 12.54 -14.09
CA SER A 102 -8.20 13.70 -13.36
C SER A 102 -9.08 14.95 -13.51
N HIS A 103 -9.74 15.14 -14.66
CA HIS A 103 -10.67 16.25 -14.89
C HIS A 103 -11.94 16.03 -14.07
N LEU A 104 -12.53 14.84 -14.17
CA LEU A 104 -13.75 14.46 -13.43
C LEU A 104 -13.56 14.59 -11.92
N VAL A 105 -12.42 14.14 -11.39
CA VAL A 105 -12.09 14.27 -9.96
C VAL A 105 -11.96 15.74 -9.55
N ARG A 106 -11.24 16.56 -10.34
CA ARG A 106 -11.04 17.99 -10.03
C ARG A 106 -12.31 18.81 -10.10
N THR A 107 -13.26 18.44 -10.96
CA THR A 107 -14.57 19.11 -11.08
C THR A 107 -15.62 18.57 -10.12
N GLY A 108 -15.29 17.55 -9.32
CA GLY A 108 -16.20 16.95 -8.35
C GLY A 108 -17.31 16.11 -8.98
N ALA A 109 -17.09 15.61 -10.19
CA ALA A 109 -18.02 14.68 -10.84
C ALA A 109 -18.08 13.34 -10.07
N PRO A 110 -19.23 12.65 -10.05
CA PRO A 110 -19.32 11.32 -9.46
C PRO A 110 -18.55 10.31 -10.33
N VAL A 111 -17.50 9.73 -9.76
CA VAL A 111 -16.58 8.80 -10.47
C VAL A 111 -16.63 7.37 -9.94
N ALA A 112 -17.56 7.04 -9.03
CA ALA A 112 -17.59 5.73 -8.38
C ALA A 112 -17.77 4.57 -9.39
N ASP A 113 -18.72 4.67 -10.31
CA ASP A 113 -18.94 3.64 -11.34
C ASP A 113 -17.76 3.54 -12.30
N ASP A 114 -17.16 4.68 -12.67
CA ASP A 114 -15.97 4.74 -13.51
C ASP A 114 -14.78 4.05 -12.84
N LEU A 115 -14.51 4.35 -11.56
CA LEU A 115 -13.44 3.73 -10.79
C LEU A 115 -13.65 2.23 -10.62
N ARG A 116 -14.90 1.80 -10.41
CA ARG A 116 -15.25 0.37 -10.37
C ARG A 116 -14.97 -0.31 -11.71
N ALA A 117 -15.29 0.35 -12.83
CA ALA A 117 -15.00 -0.16 -14.17
C ALA A 117 -13.50 -0.23 -14.46
N VAL A 118 -12.74 0.80 -14.06
CA VAL A 118 -11.26 0.82 -14.17
C VAL A 118 -10.66 -0.31 -13.34
N ALA A 119 -11.08 -0.48 -12.08
CA ALA A 119 -10.61 -1.55 -11.21
C ALA A 119 -10.87 -2.93 -11.80
N ARG A 120 -12.07 -3.16 -12.34
CA ARG A 120 -12.43 -4.42 -13.01
C ARG A 120 -11.59 -4.66 -14.25
N HIS A 121 -11.40 -3.65 -15.09
CA HIS A 121 -10.61 -3.76 -16.32
C HIS A 121 -9.15 -4.07 -16.02
N LEU A 122 -8.56 -3.38 -15.03
CA LEU A 122 -7.20 -3.60 -14.57
C LEU A 122 -7.02 -5.00 -13.96
N ALA A 123 -7.93 -5.43 -13.08
CA ALA A 123 -7.89 -6.77 -12.48
C ALA A 123 -8.04 -7.89 -13.54
N ALA A 124 -8.94 -7.71 -14.51
CA ALA A 124 -9.10 -8.66 -15.61
C ALA A 124 -7.80 -8.77 -16.43
N TRP A 125 -7.17 -7.63 -16.77
CA TRP A 125 -5.87 -7.65 -17.45
C TRP A 125 -4.79 -8.33 -16.61
N HIS A 126 -4.66 -7.98 -15.32
CA HIS A 126 -3.68 -8.58 -14.41
C HIS A 126 -3.82 -10.10 -14.28
N SER A 127 -5.03 -10.64 -14.34
CA SER A 127 -5.25 -12.09 -14.34
C SER A 127 -4.57 -12.80 -15.52
N ALA A 128 -4.60 -12.18 -16.71
CA ALA A 128 -4.06 -12.72 -17.96
C ALA A 128 -2.65 -12.22 -18.31
N ALA A 129 -2.09 -11.27 -17.54
CA ALA A 129 -0.82 -10.64 -17.83
C ALA A 129 0.35 -11.65 -17.82
N PRO A 130 1.40 -11.43 -18.65
CA PRO A 130 2.61 -12.25 -18.64
C PRO A 130 3.25 -12.34 -17.25
N ARG A 131 3.75 -13.53 -16.94
CA ARG A 131 4.50 -13.88 -15.72
C ARG A 131 5.71 -14.72 -16.12
N GLY A 132 6.74 -14.72 -15.30
CA GLY A 132 7.92 -15.53 -15.53
C GLY A 132 9.05 -15.22 -14.54
N PRO A 133 10.16 -15.98 -14.57
CA PRO A 133 11.25 -15.81 -13.61
C PRO A 133 11.82 -14.39 -13.57
N ALA A 134 12.06 -13.78 -14.75
CA ALA A 134 12.57 -12.41 -14.84
C ALA A 134 11.59 -11.36 -14.29
N ILE A 135 10.28 -11.60 -14.40
CA ILE A 135 9.23 -10.74 -13.85
C ILE A 135 9.15 -10.92 -12.34
N ALA A 136 9.11 -12.18 -11.87
CA ALA A 136 9.05 -12.53 -10.45
C ALA A 136 10.24 -11.95 -9.66
N GLU A 137 11.44 -11.92 -10.26
CA GLU A 137 12.63 -11.35 -9.63
C GLU A 137 12.44 -9.87 -9.27
N GLN A 138 11.70 -9.11 -10.07
CA GLN A 138 11.40 -7.70 -9.79
C GLN A 138 10.42 -7.49 -8.62
N GLY A 139 9.64 -8.52 -8.27
CA GLY A 139 8.72 -8.50 -7.14
C GLY A 139 9.32 -8.95 -5.81
N THR A 140 10.59 -9.36 -5.80
CA THR A 140 11.27 -9.75 -4.56
C THR A 140 11.41 -8.56 -3.60
N ARG A 141 11.45 -8.86 -2.30
CA ARG A 141 11.72 -7.85 -1.25
C ARG A 141 13.02 -7.09 -1.53
N ASP A 142 14.06 -7.79 -2.00
CA ASP A 142 15.38 -7.20 -2.26
C ASP A 142 15.39 -6.32 -3.51
N ALA A 143 14.68 -6.70 -4.58
CA ALA A 143 14.51 -5.84 -5.75
C ALA A 143 13.76 -4.55 -5.39
N LEU A 144 12.69 -4.64 -4.59
CA LEU A 144 11.98 -3.45 -4.10
C LEU A 144 12.86 -2.59 -3.19
N ALA A 145 13.64 -3.20 -2.29
CA ALA A 145 14.59 -2.48 -1.44
C ALA A 145 15.64 -1.72 -2.28
N ALA A 146 16.19 -2.36 -3.32
CA ALA A 146 17.14 -1.72 -4.22
C ALA A 146 16.54 -0.51 -4.95
N ARG A 147 15.27 -0.60 -5.39
CA ARG A 147 14.55 0.54 -6.01
C ARG A 147 14.32 1.69 -5.04
N TRP A 148 14.04 1.40 -3.77
CA TRP A 148 13.97 2.40 -2.72
C TRP A 148 15.32 3.09 -2.49
N GLU A 149 16.40 2.33 -2.31
CA GLU A 149 17.76 2.88 -2.10
C GLU A 149 18.24 3.74 -3.28
N ALA A 150 17.96 3.31 -4.52
CA ALA A 150 18.22 4.11 -5.71
C ALA A 150 17.43 5.43 -5.70
N SER A 151 16.17 5.39 -5.24
CA SER A 151 15.33 6.58 -5.14
C SER A 151 15.78 7.52 -4.03
N PHE A 152 16.23 7.02 -2.88
CA PHE A 152 16.81 7.83 -1.80
C PHE A 152 18.05 8.57 -2.29
N THR A 153 18.99 7.84 -2.90
CA THR A 153 20.21 8.42 -3.49
C THR A 153 19.88 9.53 -4.49
N GLN A 154 18.91 9.31 -5.37
CA GLN A 154 18.47 10.29 -6.36
C GLN A 154 17.82 11.52 -5.70
N VAL A 155 16.93 11.32 -4.73
CA VAL A 155 16.27 12.43 -4.02
C VAL A 155 17.29 13.27 -3.26
N ASP A 156 18.27 12.66 -2.58
CA ASP A 156 19.33 13.38 -1.87
C ASP A 156 20.13 14.30 -2.79
N VAL A 157 20.50 13.81 -3.97
CA VAL A 157 21.22 14.60 -5.00
C VAL A 157 20.36 15.75 -5.54
N LEU A 158 19.04 15.57 -5.61
CA LEU A 158 18.11 16.56 -6.15
C LEU A 158 17.62 17.57 -5.10
N ALA A 159 17.64 17.23 -3.81
CA ALA A 159 16.99 17.96 -2.73
C ALA A 159 17.81 19.11 -2.13
N ALA A 160 18.84 19.65 -2.81
CA ALA A 160 19.60 20.82 -2.34
C ALA A 160 18.74 22.09 -2.04
N LYS A 161 17.45 22.10 -2.45
CA LYS A 161 16.39 23.04 -2.04
C LYS A 161 15.03 22.35 -1.76
N GLY A 162 15.07 21.04 -1.44
CA GLY A 162 13.92 20.11 -1.40
C GLY A 162 13.29 19.92 -0.01
N PRO A 163 12.59 18.80 0.25
CA PRO A 163 12.02 18.47 1.57
C PRO A 163 13.07 18.53 2.69
N THR A 164 12.64 18.71 3.94
CA THR A 164 13.59 18.79 5.06
C THR A 164 14.28 17.43 5.22
N ARG A 165 15.58 17.45 5.56
CA ARG A 165 16.40 16.24 5.77
C ARG A 165 15.81 15.28 6.81
N ASP A 166 14.96 15.80 7.70
CA ASP A 166 14.25 15.07 8.74
C ASP A 166 13.10 14.22 8.16
N GLU A 167 12.30 14.76 7.23
CA GLU A 167 11.19 14.03 6.58
C GLU A 167 11.72 12.83 5.75
N THR A 168 12.82 13.01 5.01
CA THR A 168 13.40 11.93 4.19
C THR A 168 14.08 10.86 5.04
N GLY A 169 14.75 11.24 6.12
CA GLY A 169 15.35 10.28 7.06
C GLY A 169 14.31 9.38 7.74
N GLU A 170 13.13 9.92 8.08
CA GLU A 170 12.05 9.11 8.63
C GLU A 170 11.46 8.13 7.59
N VAL A 171 11.29 8.58 6.34
CA VAL A 171 10.86 7.72 5.22
C VAL A 171 11.83 6.54 5.05
N GLU A 172 13.13 6.80 4.98
CA GLU A 172 14.16 5.75 4.87
C GLU A 172 14.07 4.73 6.00
N ARG A 173 13.99 5.22 7.25
CA ARG A 173 13.90 4.36 8.44
C ARG A 173 12.67 3.46 8.38
N LEU A 174 11.50 4.02 8.05
CA LEU A 174 10.26 3.25 7.99
C LEU A 174 10.27 2.22 6.86
N VAL A 175 10.78 2.58 5.67
CA VAL A 175 10.92 1.65 4.55
C VAL A 175 11.85 0.49 4.90
N ARG A 176 13.05 0.77 5.42
CA ARG A 176 14.01 -0.26 5.79
C ARG A 176 13.45 -1.19 6.88
N ARG A 177 12.78 -0.62 7.88
CA ARG A 177 12.12 -1.39 8.95
C ARG A 177 10.99 -2.28 8.42
N TYR A 178 10.17 -1.79 7.49
CA TYR A 178 9.11 -2.58 6.87
C TYR A 178 9.68 -3.74 6.05
N LEU A 179 10.71 -3.50 5.23
CA LEU A 179 11.24 -4.52 4.34
C LEU A 179 12.07 -5.60 5.08
N ALA A 180 12.72 -5.25 6.20
CA ALA A 180 13.62 -6.14 6.93
C ALA A 180 13.00 -7.49 7.33
N GLY A 181 11.75 -7.51 7.77
CA GLY A 181 11.07 -8.74 8.24
C GLY A 181 10.04 -9.32 7.29
N ARG A 182 9.88 -8.76 6.08
CA ARG A 182 8.72 -9.03 5.19
C ARG A 182 9.08 -9.90 4.00
N LYS A 183 10.25 -10.53 3.97
CA LYS A 183 10.61 -11.48 2.91
C LYS A 183 9.50 -12.55 2.70
N PRO A 184 8.95 -13.20 3.74
CA PRO A 184 7.87 -14.17 3.57
C PRO A 184 6.63 -13.61 2.87
N LEU A 185 6.26 -12.35 3.15
CA LEU A 185 5.17 -11.68 2.44
C LEU A 185 5.44 -11.61 0.94
N PHE A 186 6.58 -11.07 0.52
CA PHE A 186 6.90 -10.90 -0.90
C PHE A 186 7.12 -12.24 -1.63
N ASP A 187 7.68 -13.24 -0.95
CA ASP A 187 7.81 -14.60 -1.51
C ASP A 187 6.41 -15.20 -1.75
N LEU A 188 5.49 -15.07 -0.79
CA LEU A 188 4.10 -15.51 -0.96
C LEU A 188 3.39 -14.78 -2.11
N ARG A 189 3.65 -13.47 -2.31
CA ARG A 189 3.12 -12.71 -3.45
C ARG A 189 3.56 -13.32 -4.79
N ILE A 190 4.83 -13.70 -4.89
CA ILE A 190 5.39 -14.34 -6.08
C ILE A 190 4.75 -15.72 -6.29
N GLU A 191 4.64 -16.53 -5.24
CA GLU A 191 4.01 -17.86 -5.28
C GLU A 191 2.55 -17.79 -5.72
N GLN A 192 1.83 -16.75 -5.30
CA GLN A 192 0.45 -16.47 -5.71
C GLN A 192 0.31 -15.87 -7.11
N GLY A 193 1.42 -15.70 -7.85
CA GLY A 193 1.41 -15.14 -9.21
C GLY A 193 0.99 -13.67 -9.25
N ARG A 194 1.26 -12.90 -8.20
CA ARG A 194 0.86 -11.48 -8.09
C ARG A 194 1.79 -10.52 -8.80
N VAL A 195 3.00 -10.97 -9.12
CA VAL A 195 4.02 -10.21 -9.87
C VAL A 195 3.88 -10.50 -11.36
N LEU A 196 3.68 -9.45 -12.15
CA LEU A 196 3.24 -9.50 -13.54
C LEU A 196 3.80 -8.34 -14.37
N ASP A 197 3.66 -8.42 -15.70
CA ASP A 197 3.93 -7.29 -16.60
C ASP A 197 2.73 -6.31 -16.60
N GLY A 198 2.82 -5.27 -15.75
CA GLY A 198 1.73 -4.34 -15.45
C GLY A 198 1.67 -3.13 -16.39
N HIS A 199 1.09 -2.04 -15.90
CA HIS A 199 1.05 -0.73 -16.57
C HIS A 199 2.32 0.08 -16.31
N GLY A 200 2.78 0.14 -15.06
CA GLY A 200 4.04 0.76 -14.65
C GLY A 200 3.97 2.26 -14.35
N ASP A 201 3.05 3.01 -14.98
CA ASP A 201 2.83 4.46 -14.75
C ASP A 201 1.34 4.87 -14.76
N LEU A 202 0.49 4.17 -13.99
CA LEU A 202 -0.96 4.38 -14.03
C LEU A 202 -1.42 5.66 -13.30
N LEU A 203 -1.58 6.76 -14.04
CA LEU A 203 -2.04 8.05 -13.52
C LEU A 203 -3.48 8.37 -13.94
N ALA A 204 -4.19 9.18 -13.14
CA ALA A 204 -5.55 9.60 -13.45
C ALA A 204 -5.61 10.52 -14.69
N ASP A 205 -4.49 11.14 -15.05
CA ASP A 205 -4.41 11.87 -16.31
C ASP A 205 -4.49 10.94 -17.53
N ASP A 206 -4.11 9.67 -17.42
CA ASP A 206 -4.07 8.76 -18.57
C ASP A 206 -5.26 7.79 -18.64
N VAL A 207 -6.23 7.96 -17.74
CA VAL A 207 -7.48 7.21 -17.71
C VAL A 207 -8.62 8.07 -18.26
N PHE A 208 -9.30 7.57 -19.29
CA PHE A 208 -10.49 8.21 -19.87
C PHE A 208 -11.72 7.35 -19.61
N CYS A 209 -12.72 7.95 -18.96
CA CYS A 209 -13.95 7.29 -18.54
C CYS A 209 -15.01 7.51 -19.61
N LEU A 210 -15.27 6.53 -20.48
CA LEU A 210 -16.24 6.65 -21.58
C LEU A 210 -17.50 5.81 -21.30
N GLY A 211 -18.58 6.06 -22.05
CA GLY A 211 -19.87 5.37 -21.86
C GLY A 211 -19.82 3.87 -22.18
N ASP A 212 -18.86 3.42 -22.98
CA ASP A 212 -18.60 2.02 -23.33
C ASP A 212 -17.46 1.39 -22.52
N GLY A 213 -16.96 2.08 -21.49
CA GLY A 213 -15.92 1.61 -20.59
C GLY A 213 -14.64 2.46 -20.61
N PRO A 214 -13.72 2.23 -19.68
CA PRO A 214 -12.51 3.03 -19.56
C PRO A 214 -11.53 2.76 -20.71
N ARG A 215 -10.66 3.74 -20.98
CA ARG A 215 -9.43 3.59 -21.77
C ARG A 215 -8.27 4.05 -20.92
N ILE A 216 -7.29 3.18 -20.71
CA ILE A 216 -6.08 3.45 -19.94
C ILE A 216 -4.93 3.56 -20.94
N LEU A 217 -4.22 4.68 -20.90
CA LEU A 217 -3.16 5.02 -21.83
C LEU A 217 -1.82 5.21 -21.08
N ASP A 218 -0.76 5.42 -21.85
CA ASP A 218 0.60 5.72 -21.39
C ASP A 218 1.24 4.63 -20.49
N CYS A 219 1.01 3.35 -20.85
CA CYS A 219 1.75 2.22 -20.30
C CYS A 219 3.24 2.38 -20.55
N LEU A 220 4.06 2.18 -19.50
CA LEU A 220 5.49 2.42 -19.51
C LEU A 220 6.20 1.55 -20.56
N GLU A 221 6.80 2.18 -21.56
CA GLU A 221 7.30 1.48 -22.75
C GLU A 221 8.82 1.29 -22.80
N PHE A 222 9.58 2.01 -21.98
CA PHE A 222 11.03 2.11 -22.15
C PHE A 222 11.88 1.19 -21.26
N ASP A 223 11.32 0.69 -20.14
CA ASP A 223 12.03 -0.21 -19.23
C ASP A 223 11.07 -1.23 -18.64
N ASP A 224 11.22 -2.48 -19.09
CA ASP A 224 10.41 -3.60 -18.60
C ASP A 224 10.53 -3.82 -17.09
N SER A 225 11.72 -3.62 -16.51
CA SER A 225 11.93 -3.88 -15.08
C SER A 225 11.12 -2.94 -14.18
N LEU A 226 10.79 -1.74 -14.66
CA LEU A 226 9.94 -0.79 -13.95
C LEU A 226 8.45 -1.12 -14.07
N ARG A 227 8.08 -1.94 -15.05
CA ARG A 227 6.71 -2.37 -15.32
C ARG A 227 6.41 -3.77 -14.79
N TYR A 228 7.45 -4.58 -14.56
CA TYR A 228 7.35 -5.85 -13.85
C TYR A 228 7.13 -5.58 -12.36
N VAL A 229 5.88 -5.62 -11.96
CA VAL A 229 5.44 -5.15 -10.63
C VAL A 229 4.42 -6.11 -10.03
N ASP A 230 4.20 -5.97 -8.74
CA ASP A 230 3.02 -6.56 -8.11
C ASP A 230 1.75 -5.86 -8.65
N GLY A 231 0.69 -6.60 -8.97
CA GLY A 231 -0.55 -5.99 -9.48
C GLY A 231 -1.17 -4.97 -8.50
N LEU A 232 -1.01 -5.15 -7.19
CA LEU A 232 -1.41 -4.18 -6.18
C LEU A 232 -0.54 -2.92 -6.23
N ASP A 233 0.75 -3.05 -6.52
CA ASP A 233 1.65 -1.90 -6.71
C ASP A 233 1.25 -1.06 -7.93
N ASP A 234 0.85 -1.73 -9.02
CA ASP A 234 0.35 -1.06 -10.22
C ASP A 234 -0.96 -0.30 -9.95
N ALA A 235 -1.91 -0.93 -9.24
CA ALA A 235 -3.15 -0.29 -8.82
C ALA A 235 -2.90 0.84 -7.79
N ALA A 236 -1.96 0.66 -6.86
CA ALA A 236 -1.59 1.67 -5.87
C ALA A 236 -1.10 2.97 -6.53
N PHE A 237 -0.62 2.90 -7.77
CA PHE A 237 -0.20 4.10 -8.50
C PHE A 237 -1.38 5.05 -8.77
N LEU A 238 -2.50 4.52 -9.27
CA LEU A 238 -3.70 5.32 -9.50
C LEU A 238 -4.30 5.82 -8.18
N ALA A 239 -4.31 4.97 -7.16
CA ALA A 239 -4.81 5.35 -5.84
C ALA A 239 -4.02 6.51 -5.22
N MET A 240 -2.69 6.44 -5.32
CA MET A 240 -1.80 7.52 -4.91
C MET A 240 -2.12 8.81 -5.66
N ASP A 241 -2.31 8.73 -6.98
CA ASP A 241 -2.59 9.91 -7.80
C ASP A 241 -3.95 10.53 -7.48
N LEU A 242 -4.99 9.71 -7.25
CA LEU A 242 -6.32 10.14 -6.79
C LEU A 242 -6.25 10.88 -5.44
N GLU A 243 -5.47 10.37 -4.47
CA GLU A 243 -5.24 11.09 -3.21
C GLU A 243 -4.48 12.41 -3.46
N SER A 244 -3.53 12.41 -4.38
CA SER A 244 -2.74 13.61 -4.73
C SER A 244 -3.58 14.72 -5.34
N LEU A 245 -4.67 14.33 -6.03
CA LEU A 245 -5.72 15.19 -6.58
C LEU A 245 -6.75 15.64 -5.53
N GLY A 246 -6.63 15.19 -4.28
CA GLY A 246 -7.53 15.56 -3.19
C GLY A 246 -8.75 14.65 -3.03
N ALA A 247 -8.72 13.44 -3.59
CA ALA A 247 -9.82 12.47 -3.51
C ALA A 247 -9.43 11.17 -2.79
N PRO A 248 -9.08 11.22 -1.48
CA PRO A 248 -8.67 10.03 -0.72
C PRO A 248 -9.78 8.97 -0.60
N GLU A 249 -11.05 9.38 -0.55
CA GLU A 249 -12.18 8.42 -0.51
C GLU A 249 -12.28 7.65 -1.84
N SER A 250 -12.09 8.32 -2.97
CA SER A 250 -12.02 7.69 -4.29
C SER A 250 -10.83 6.75 -4.41
N ALA A 251 -9.68 7.12 -3.86
CA ALA A 251 -8.49 6.26 -3.83
C ALA A 251 -8.74 4.96 -3.04
N ALA A 252 -9.32 5.08 -1.84
CA ALA A 252 -9.67 3.93 -1.01
C ALA A 252 -10.73 3.04 -1.66
N PHE A 253 -11.76 3.65 -2.25
CA PHE A 253 -12.80 2.93 -2.99
C PHE A 253 -12.20 2.16 -4.19
N PHE A 254 -11.36 2.80 -4.99
CA PHE A 254 -10.71 2.18 -6.14
C PHE A 254 -9.88 0.95 -5.74
N LEU A 255 -9.02 1.06 -4.72
CA LEU A 255 -8.23 -0.09 -4.27
C LEU A 255 -9.08 -1.20 -3.68
N ALA A 256 -10.15 -0.87 -2.94
CA ALA A 256 -11.08 -1.87 -2.44
C ALA A 256 -11.74 -2.66 -3.58
N GLN A 257 -12.21 -1.96 -4.62
CA GLN A 257 -12.78 -2.61 -5.80
C GLN A 257 -11.76 -3.42 -6.58
N TYR A 258 -10.52 -2.93 -6.71
CA TYR A 258 -9.44 -3.70 -7.34
C TYR A 258 -9.15 -4.98 -6.54
N GLY A 259 -9.02 -4.90 -5.21
CA GLY A 259 -8.80 -6.05 -4.34
C GLY A 259 -9.93 -7.09 -4.44
N GLU A 260 -11.18 -6.63 -4.53
CA GLU A 260 -12.36 -7.47 -4.74
C GLU A 260 -12.30 -8.20 -6.09
N PHE A 261 -12.12 -7.49 -7.21
CA PHE A 261 -12.09 -8.11 -8.55
C PHE A 261 -10.86 -8.97 -8.81
N SER A 262 -9.73 -8.66 -8.18
CA SER A 262 -8.49 -9.44 -8.32
C SER A 262 -8.37 -10.58 -7.30
N GLY A 263 -9.31 -10.69 -6.36
CA GLY A 263 -9.27 -11.66 -5.26
C GLY A 263 -7.96 -11.59 -4.49
N ASP A 264 -7.46 -10.39 -4.23
CA ASP A 264 -6.13 -10.15 -3.65
C ASP A 264 -6.18 -10.11 -2.10
N PRO A 265 -5.56 -11.08 -1.40
CA PRO A 265 -5.58 -11.15 0.06
C PRO A 265 -4.50 -10.29 0.74
N ALA A 266 -3.81 -9.40 0.02
CA ALA A 266 -2.72 -8.59 0.58
C ALA A 266 -3.13 -7.86 1.88
N PRO A 267 -2.24 -7.80 2.89
CA PRO A 267 -2.52 -7.11 4.14
C PRO A 267 -2.60 -5.59 3.89
N PRO A 268 -3.41 -4.85 4.68
CA PRO A 268 -3.50 -3.39 4.56
C PRO A 268 -2.14 -2.66 4.62
N SER A 269 -1.19 -3.22 5.37
CA SER A 269 0.16 -2.68 5.48
C SER A 269 0.89 -2.62 4.12
N LEU A 270 0.69 -3.63 3.27
CA LEU A 270 1.28 -3.68 1.92
C LEU A 270 0.63 -2.65 0.98
N TRP A 271 -0.68 -2.43 1.10
CA TRP A 271 -1.41 -1.43 0.32
C TRP A 271 -0.85 -0.04 0.61
N HIS A 272 -0.69 0.28 1.89
CA HIS A 272 -0.06 1.52 2.32
C HIS A 272 1.39 1.62 1.86
N HIS A 273 2.18 0.54 1.96
CA HIS A 273 3.58 0.56 1.50
C HIS A 273 3.69 0.86 0.00
N TYR A 274 2.85 0.26 -0.85
CA TYR A 274 2.88 0.52 -2.29
C TYR A 274 2.40 1.93 -2.65
N VAL A 275 1.34 2.44 -1.99
CA VAL A 275 0.94 3.85 -2.18
C VAL A 275 2.07 4.80 -1.79
N ALA A 276 2.78 4.51 -0.68
CA ALA A 276 3.93 5.31 -0.28
C ALA A 276 5.09 5.25 -1.28
N TYR A 277 5.37 4.05 -1.82
CA TYR A 277 6.39 3.85 -2.85
C TYR A 277 6.09 4.70 -4.08
N ARG A 278 4.86 4.63 -4.59
CA ARG A 278 4.44 5.42 -5.76
C ARG A 278 4.46 6.92 -5.49
N ALA A 279 4.07 7.36 -4.28
CA ALA A 279 4.15 8.75 -3.89
C ALA A 279 5.60 9.25 -3.90
N PHE A 280 6.53 8.45 -3.37
CA PHE A 280 7.96 8.80 -3.35
C PHE A 280 8.59 8.81 -4.75
N VAL A 281 8.22 7.87 -5.61
CA VAL A 281 8.61 7.87 -7.03
C VAL A 281 8.15 9.15 -7.73
N ARG A 282 6.90 9.59 -7.52
CA ARG A 282 6.41 10.86 -8.09
C ARG A 282 7.05 12.10 -7.46
N ALA A 283 7.40 12.04 -6.17
CA ALA A 283 8.14 13.11 -5.53
C ALA A 283 9.50 13.31 -6.21
N LYS A 284 10.20 12.22 -6.50
CA LYS A 284 11.45 12.23 -7.27
C LYS A 284 11.26 12.84 -8.66
N VAL A 285 10.25 12.40 -9.42
CA VAL A 285 9.94 12.97 -10.75
C VAL A 285 9.69 14.48 -10.65
N SER A 286 8.93 14.90 -9.64
CA SER A 286 8.67 16.33 -9.39
C SER A 286 9.94 17.12 -9.07
N LEU A 287 10.91 16.54 -8.38
CA LEU A 287 12.22 17.19 -8.14
C LEU A 287 13.06 17.32 -9.42
N ILE A 288 13.00 16.34 -10.32
CA ILE A 288 13.64 16.43 -11.65
C ILE A 288 13.04 17.59 -12.44
N GLN A 289 11.70 17.67 -12.50
CA GLN A 289 10.98 18.77 -13.15
C GLN A 289 11.32 20.13 -12.52
N ALA A 290 11.48 20.19 -11.20
CA ALA A 290 11.88 21.40 -10.50
C ALA A 290 13.25 21.92 -10.95
N ARG A 291 14.23 21.02 -11.17
CA ARG A 291 15.55 21.41 -11.73
C ARG A 291 15.48 21.91 -13.16
N GLN A 292 14.43 21.53 -13.89
CA GLN A 292 14.14 21.99 -15.24
C GLN A 292 13.30 23.29 -15.25
N GLY A 293 13.02 23.87 -14.08
CA GLY A 293 12.32 25.16 -13.95
C GLY A 293 10.79 25.05 -13.94
N ALA A 294 10.22 23.86 -13.78
CA ALA A 294 8.77 23.69 -13.71
C ALA A 294 8.17 24.41 -12.48
N PRO A 295 7.22 25.35 -12.67
CA PRO A 295 6.60 26.07 -11.56
C PRO A 295 5.88 25.12 -10.58
N GLY A 296 6.03 25.35 -9.28
CA GLY A 296 5.34 24.60 -8.23
C GLY A 296 5.85 23.17 -7.99
N ALA A 297 6.78 22.66 -8.79
CA ALA A 297 7.25 21.27 -8.71
C ALA A 297 7.89 20.91 -7.35
N HIS A 298 8.61 21.85 -6.72
CA HIS A 298 9.12 21.67 -5.34
C HIS A 298 8.00 21.50 -4.30
N ALA A 299 6.89 22.24 -4.45
CA ALA A 299 5.75 22.13 -3.54
C ALA A 299 5.02 20.80 -3.71
N THR A 300 4.86 20.35 -4.96
CA THR A 300 4.32 19.02 -5.29
C THR A 300 5.19 17.91 -4.71
N ALA A 301 6.53 17.99 -4.87
CA ALA A 301 7.45 17.02 -4.29
C ALA A 301 7.30 16.90 -2.76
N ARG A 302 7.24 18.03 -2.04
CA ARG A 302 7.02 18.02 -0.58
C ARG A 302 5.68 17.41 -0.19
N ARG A 303 4.60 17.70 -0.92
CA ARG A 303 3.26 17.11 -0.66
C ARG A 303 3.30 15.59 -0.81
N LEU A 304 3.98 15.09 -1.84
CA LEU A 304 4.13 13.67 -2.13
C LEU A 304 5.01 12.96 -1.10
N VAL A 305 6.11 13.56 -0.63
CA VAL A 305 6.91 12.99 0.47
C VAL A 305 6.10 12.88 1.76
N ARG A 306 5.28 13.89 2.09
CA ARG A 306 4.40 13.82 3.27
C ARG A 306 3.32 12.76 3.12
N MET A 307 2.78 12.57 1.92
CA MET A 307 1.87 11.45 1.64
C MET A 307 2.56 10.11 1.84
N ALA A 308 3.76 9.94 1.27
CA ALA A 308 4.57 8.74 1.48
C ALA A 308 4.79 8.47 2.97
N LEU A 309 5.14 9.50 3.75
CA LEU A 309 5.34 9.38 5.19
C LEU A 309 4.07 8.97 5.94
N ARG A 310 2.90 9.57 5.63
CA ARG A 310 1.62 9.16 6.23
C ARG A 310 1.31 7.69 5.96
N HIS A 311 1.50 7.25 4.72
CA HIS A 311 1.27 5.86 4.33
C HIS A 311 2.31 4.91 4.95
N LEU A 312 3.58 5.31 5.06
CA LEU A 312 4.60 4.49 5.72
C LEU A 312 4.30 4.29 7.21
N ARG A 313 3.84 5.34 7.91
CA ARG A 313 3.37 5.23 9.29
C ARG A 313 2.15 4.31 9.41
N ALA A 314 1.23 4.33 8.44
CA ALA A 314 0.09 3.42 8.39
C ALA A 314 0.45 1.98 7.97
N SER A 315 1.57 1.80 7.24
CA SER A 315 2.11 0.48 6.87
C SER A 315 2.90 -0.19 8.00
N ALA A 316 3.19 0.54 9.08
CA ALA A 316 3.93 0.00 10.21
C ALA A 316 3.18 -1.19 10.80
N VAL A 317 3.90 -2.31 10.93
CA VAL A 317 3.37 -3.54 11.49
C VAL A 317 3.61 -3.52 12.98
N GLY A 318 2.56 -3.64 13.79
CA GLY A 318 2.64 -3.56 15.24
C GLY A 318 2.43 -4.92 15.93
N LEU A 319 3.18 -5.15 17.00
CA LEU A 319 2.91 -6.18 18.01
C LEU A 319 2.48 -5.47 19.29
N THR A 320 1.21 -5.60 19.68
CA THR A 320 0.69 -5.00 20.92
C THR A 320 0.49 -6.07 21.98
N LEU A 321 1.22 -5.97 23.10
CA LEU A 321 1.00 -6.83 24.26
C LEU A 321 -0.04 -6.16 25.15
N VAL A 322 -1.16 -6.83 25.41
CA VAL A 322 -2.16 -6.37 26.38
C VAL A 322 -2.05 -7.27 27.59
N ALA A 323 -1.57 -6.69 28.69
CA ALA A 323 -1.33 -7.33 29.97
C ALA A 323 -2.31 -6.85 31.03
N GLY A 324 -2.37 -7.61 32.12
CA GLY A 324 -3.26 -7.34 33.23
C GLY A 324 -3.70 -8.63 33.91
N LEU A 325 -3.89 -8.54 35.22
CA LEU A 325 -4.40 -9.63 36.05
C LEU A 325 -5.83 -10.03 35.62
N PRO A 326 -6.27 -11.25 35.95
CA PRO A 326 -7.67 -11.63 35.77
C PRO A 326 -8.64 -10.60 36.38
N GLY A 327 -9.67 -10.21 35.62
CA GLY A 327 -10.67 -9.22 36.07
C GLY A 327 -10.36 -7.76 35.75
N THR A 328 -9.14 -7.43 35.29
CA THR A 328 -8.76 -6.04 34.93
C THR A 328 -9.25 -5.59 33.56
N GLY A 329 -10.17 -6.31 32.90
CA GLY A 329 -10.72 -5.89 31.60
C GLY A 329 -9.81 -6.06 30.38
N LYS A 330 -8.63 -6.68 30.54
CA LYS A 330 -7.65 -6.99 29.48
C LYS A 330 -8.29 -7.54 28.20
N SER A 331 -9.13 -8.58 28.31
CA SER A 331 -9.71 -9.24 27.13
C SER A 331 -10.77 -8.39 26.41
N THR A 332 -11.45 -7.50 27.16
CA THR A 332 -12.37 -6.53 26.57
C THR A 332 -11.59 -5.44 25.82
N LEU A 333 -10.50 -4.94 26.41
CA LEU A 333 -9.62 -3.96 25.77
C LEU A 333 -8.95 -4.54 24.53
N SER A 334 -8.40 -5.75 24.61
CA SER A 334 -7.68 -6.40 23.51
C SER A 334 -8.59 -6.64 22.29
N GLY A 335 -9.84 -7.07 22.50
CA GLY A 335 -10.86 -7.20 21.47
C GLY A 335 -11.19 -5.87 20.79
N ALA A 336 -11.57 -4.86 21.57
CA ALA A 336 -11.92 -3.55 21.01
C ALA A 336 -10.73 -2.87 20.30
N LEU A 337 -9.52 -3.05 20.83
CA LEU A 337 -8.29 -2.54 20.22
C LEU A 337 -7.99 -3.24 18.89
N ALA A 338 -8.10 -4.56 18.82
CA ALA A 338 -7.91 -5.32 17.60
C ALA A 338 -8.90 -4.90 16.51
N ASP A 339 -10.19 -4.74 16.84
CA ASP A 339 -11.21 -4.28 15.90
C ASP A 339 -10.93 -2.87 15.34
N ARG A 340 -10.52 -1.94 16.21
CA ARG A 340 -10.21 -0.56 15.81
C ARG A 340 -8.95 -0.48 14.95
N LEU A 341 -7.95 -1.33 15.22
CA LEU A 341 -6.71 -1.38 14.46
C LEU A 341 -6.81 -2.21 13.17
N GLY A 342 -7.82 -3.08 13.06
CA GLY A 342 -7.86 -4.12 12.03
C GLY A 342 -6.75 -5.16 12.22
N ALA A 343 -6.38 -5.45 13.47
CA ALA A 343 -5.29 -6.35 13.84
C ALA A 343 -5.81 -7.74 14.23
N VAL A 344 -4.96 -8.76 14.12
CA VAL A 344 -5.30 -10.12 14.55
C VAL A 344 -5.15 -10.22 16.06
N LEU A 345 -6.19 -10.70 16.75
CA LEU A 345 -6.16 -10.94 18.19
C LEU A 345 -5.83 -12.40 18.51
N LEU A 346 -4.67 -12.64 19.12
CA LEU A 346 -4.32 -13.93 19.69
C LEU A 346 -4.43 -13.87 21.22
N SER A 347 -5.05 -14.88 21.83
CA SER A 347 -5.27 -14.95 23.27
C SER A 347 -4.65 -16.23 23.83
N SER A 348 -3.85 -16.11 24.88
CA SER A 348 -3.21 -17.27 25.52
C SER A 348 -4.24 -18.25 26.08
N ASP A 349 -5.34 -17.76 26.67
CA ASP A 349 -6.42 -18.61 27.20
C ASP A 349 -7.11 -19.42 26.08
N ARG A 350 -7.44 -18.77 24.94
CA ARG A 350 -8.03 -19.48 23.79
C ARG A 350 -7.06 -20.48 23.18
N LEU A 351 -5.80 -20.09 23.03
CA LEU A 351 -4.76 -20.94 22.44
C LEU A 351 -4.45 -22.15 23.33
N ARG A 352 -4.40 -21.96 24.65
CA ARG A 352 -4.21 -23.04 25.63
C ARG A 352 -5.30 -24.10 25.50
N LYS A 353 -6.56 -23.69 25.34
CA LYS A 353 -7.70 -24.60 25.13
C LYS A 353 -7.60 -25.32 23.78
N GLU A 354 -7.29 -24.58 22.71
CA GLU A 354 -7.08 -25.14 21.38
C GLU A 354 -6.00 -26.24 21.38
N MET A 355 -4.85 -25.97 21.99
CA MET A 355 -3.74 -26.93 22.11
C MET A 355 -4.10 -28.17 22.95
N ALA A 356 -5.06 -28.05 23.86
CA ALA A 356 -5.60 -29.16 24.64
C ALA A 356 -6.74 -29.92 23.95
N GLY A 357 -7.15 -29.50 22.74
CA GLY A 357 -8.29 -30.09 22.02
C GLY A 357 -9.66 -29.72 22.62
N LEU A 358 -9.72 -28.67 23.44
CA LEU A 358 -10.95 -28.17 24.06
C LEU A 358 -11.57 -27.05 23.22
N SER A 359 -12.89 -26.93 23.25
CA SER A 359 -13.56 -25.79 22.62
C SER A 359 -13.21 -24.48 23.36
N PRO A 360 -13.14 -23.33 22.67
CA PRO A 360 -12.79 -22.05 23.30
C PRO A 360 -13.73 -21.60 24.42
N GLN A 361 -14.97 -22.12 24.44
CA GLN A 361 -16.01 -21.79 25.42
C GLN A 361 -16.07 -22.80 26.58
N GLN A 362 -15.39 -23.94 26.49
CA GLN A 362 -15.29 -24.89 27.60
C GLN A 362 -14.39 -24.32 28.69
N THR A 363 -14.87 -24.34 29.94
CA THR A 363 -14.07 -24.01 31.12
C THR A 363 -13.14 -25.17 31.42
N ALA A 364 -11.84 -24.89 31.55
CA ALA A 364 -10.84 -25.85 32.01
C ALA A 364 -10.34 -25.40 33.39
N SER A 365 -11.26 -25.31 34.35
CA SER A 365 -10.98 -24.85 35.71
C SER A 365 -10.01 -25.82 36.40
N ALA A 366 -8.80 -25.34 36.68
CA ALA A 366 -7.77 -25.99 37.49
C ALA A 366 -7.09 -24.93 38.36
N ASP A 367 -6.52 -25.34 39.49
CA ASP A 367 -5.77 -24.45 40.38
C ASP A 367 -4.53 -23.85 39.65
N TYR A 368 -4.08 -22.68 40.08
CA TYR A 368 -2.89 -22.02 39.49
C TYR A 368 -1.67 -22.95 39.56
N GLY A 369 -1.02 -23.20 38.42
CA GLY A 369 0.12 -24.11 38.32
C GLY A 369 -0.23 -25.58 38.08
N GLU A 370 -1.51 -25.93 37.96
CA GLU A 370 -1.98 -27.30 37.70
C GLU A 370 -2.64 -27.44 36.32
N GLY A 371 -2.81 -28.68 35.85
CA GLY A 371 -3.49 -28.97 34.58
C GLY A 371 -2.86 -28.26 33.37
N LEU A 372 -3.63 -27.38 32.73
CA LEU A 372 -3.18 -26.58 31.58
C LEU A 372 -2.35 -25.33 31.97
N TYR A 373 -2.17 -25.09 33.27
CA TYR A 373 -1.46 -23.94 33.82
C TYR A 373 -0.13 -24.31 34.48
N THR A 374 0.34 -25.56 34.35
CA THR A 374 1.70 -25.94 34.79
C THR A 374 2.76 -25.08 34.11
N PRO A 375 3.96 -24.90 34.71
CA PRO A 375 5.03 -24.14 34.09
C PRO A 375 5.39 -24.63 32.69
N GLU A 376 5.36 -25.94 32.46
CA GLU A 376 5.59 -26.55 31.14
C GLU A 376 4.48 -26.16 30.13
N TRP A 377 3.21 -26.29 30.49
CA TRP A 377 2.09 -25.92 29.63
C TRP A 377 2.06 -24.41 29.34
N THR A 378 2.38 -23.60 30.33
CA THR A 378 2.49 -22.15 30.17
C THR A 378 3.62 -21.81 29.20
N ALA A 379 4.81 -22.37 29.37
CA ALA A 379 5.92 -22.16 28.44
C ALA A 379 5.55 -22.57 27.00
N ARG A 380 4.91 -23.72 26.82
CA ARG A 380 4.44 -24.19 25.50
C ARG A 380 3.39 -23.27 24.88
N THR A 381 2.44 -22.79 25.67
CA THR A 381 1.38 -21.87 25.20
C THR A 381 1.96 -20.54 24.74
N TYR A 382 2.89 -19.96 25.52
CA TYR A 382 3.53 -18.69 25.15
C TYR A 382 4.46 -18.84 23.95
N ALA A 383 5.17 -19.97 23.81
CA ALA A 383 5.96 -20.25 22.62
C ALA A 383 5.08 -20.29 21.36
N GLU A 384 4.00 -21.08 21.37
CA GLU A 384 3.05 -21.15 20.24
C GLU A 384 2.39 -19.79 19.96
N LEU A 385 2.06 -19.02 21.00
CA LEU A 385 1.49 -17.68 20.86
C LEU A 385 2.43 -16.74 20.08
N LEU A 386 3.72 -16.79 20.42
CA LEU A 386 4.77 -15.98 19.77
C LEU A 386 5.11 -16.49 18.37
N ASP A 387 5.08 -17.80 18.14
CA ASP A 387 5.31 -18.40 16.82
C ASP A 387 4.21 -17.99 15.82
N ARG A 388 2.94 -18.06 16.25
CA ARG A 388 1.81 -17.56 15.43
C ARG A 388 1.90 -16.06 15.19
N ALA A 389 2.28 -15.29 16.21
CA ALA A 389 2.49 -13.85 16.06
C ALA A 389 3.60 -13.57 15.04
N ALA A 390 4.74 -14.26 15.13
CA ALA A 390 5.87 -14.10 14.23
C ALA A 390 5.47 -14.36 12.76
N ALA A 391 4.72 -15.43 12.50
CA ALA A 391 4.24 -15.76 11.17
C ALA A 391 3.34 -14.65 10.59
N LEU A 392 2.40 -14.15 11.39
CA LEU A 392 1.49 -13.05 10.98
C LEU A 392 2.26 -11.74 10.73
N LEU A 393 3.17 -11.36 11.63
CA LEU A 393 3.97 -10.15 11.49
C LEU A 393 4.86 -10.19 10.23
N ALA A 394 5.44 -11.36 9.92
CA ALA A 394 6.26 -11.55 8.72
C ALA A 394 5.43 -11.46 7.42
N LEU A 395 4.14 -11.79 7.50
CA LEU A 395 3.14 -11.58 6.45
C LEU A 395 2.55 -10.16 6.44
N GLY A 396 3.06 -9.24 7.26
CA GLY A 396 2.64 -7.84 7.28
C GLY A 396 1.39 -7.56 8.13
N GLU A 397 0.90 -8.52 8.90
CA GLU A 397 -0.27 -8.35 9.77
C GLU A 397 0.12 -7.79 11.13
N SER A 398 -0.60 -6.79 11.61
CA SER A 398 -0.44 -6.34 13.00
C SER A 398 -1.16 -7.30 13.95
N VAL A 399 -0.58 -7.54 15.11
CA VAL A 399 -1.05 -8.54 16.08
C VAL A 399 -1.24 -7.91 17.46
N VAL A 400 -2.38 -8.22 18.09
CA VAL A 400 -2.65 -7.94 19.51
C VAL A 400 -2.55 -9.27 20.27
N LEU A 401 -1.69 -9.32 21.28
CA LEU A 401 -1.54 -10.49 22.16
C LEU A 401 -2.17 -10.23 23.51
N ASP A 402 -3.19 -11.02 23.81
CA ASP A 402 -3.93 -11.01 25.07
C ASP A 402 -3.39 -12.13 25.98
N ALA A 403 -2.55 -11.75 26.96
CA ALA A 403 -2.02 -12.66 27.96
C ALA A 403 -1.68 -11.90 29.26
N THR A 404 -1.34 -12.59 30.34
CA THR A 404 -1.06 -11.92 31.62
C THR A 404 0.33 -11.30 31.67
N TRP A 405 1.29 -11.87 30.94
CA TRP A 405 2.66 -11.33 30.80
C TRP A 405 3.35 -11.11 32.16
N ILE A 406 3.23 -12.05 33.10
CA ILE A 406 3.83 -11.94 34.46
C ILE A 406 5.35 -12.15 34.41
N ASP A 407 5.81 -13.07 33.57
CA ASP A 407 7.21 -13.48 33.46
C ASP A 407 8.00 -12.55 32.52
N SER A 408 9.13 -12.01 33.01
CA SER A 408 10.03 -11.18 32.22
C SER A 408 10.68 -11.92 31.04
N ALA A 409 10.90 -13.24 31.14
CA ALA A 409 11.42 -14.03 30.03
C ALA A 409 10.43 -14.08 28.85
N GLN A 410 9.13 -14.14 29.14
CA GLN A 410 8.08 -14.10 28.10
C GLN A 410 7.99 -12.73 27.43
N ARG A 411 8.10 -11.65 28.22
CA ARG A 411 8.14 -10.27 27.69
C ARG A 411 9.35 -10.05 26.78
N GLU A 412 10.49 -10.59 27.18
CA GLU A 412 11.74 -10.52 26.42
C GLU A 412 11.67 -11.33 25.12
N ALA A 413 11.09 -12.53 25.16
CA ALA A 413 10.81 -13.32 23.96
C ALA A 413 9.89 -12.57 22.98
N ALA A 414 8.84 -11.90 23.47
CA ALA A 414 7.97 -11.07 22.65
C ALA A 414 8.71 -9.88 22.00
N ARG A 415 9.65 -9.26 22.73
CA ARG A 415 10.54 -8.21 22.19
C ARG A 415 11.40 -8.74 21.06
N HIS A 416 12.04 -9.89 21.26
CA HIS A 416 12.84 -10.54 20.22
C HIS A 416 12.01 -10.88 18.97
N THR A 417 10.78 -11.38 19.14
CA THR A 417 9.84 -11.63 18.04
C THR A 417 9.54 -10.36 17.25
N ALA A 418 9.21 -9.26 17.92
CA ALA A 418 8.95 -7.98 17.26
C ALA A 418 10.18 -7.45 16.50
N GLU A 419 11.36 -7.50 17.12
CA GLU A 419 12.61 -7.03 16.51
C GLU A 419 12.97 -7.84 15.26
N SER A 420 12.89 -9.18 15.35
CA SER A 420 13.17 -10.08 14.23
C SER A 420 12.20 -9.88 13.07
N ALA A 421 10.93 -9.60 13.36
CA ALA A 421 9.92 -9.30 12.36
C ALA A 421 9.98 -7.86 11.84
N GLY A 422 10.80 -6.97 12.44
CA GLY A 422 10.82 -5.54 12.14
C GLY A 422 9.50 -4.82 12.46
N ALA A 423 8.82 -5.25 13.53
CA ALA A 423 7.55 -4.73 14.01
C ALA A 423 7.71 -3.77 15.20
N ASP A 424 6.78 -2.83 15.35
CA ASP A 424 6.70 -1.90 16.48
C ASP A 424 6.05 -2.61 17.68
N LEU A 425 6.79 -2.72 18.78
CA LEU A 425 6.29 -3.31 20.02
C LEU A 425 5.69 -2.22 20.91
N VAL A 426 4.45 -2.43 21.35
CA VAL A 426 3.82 -1.62 22.39
C VAL A 426 3.25 -2.53 23.46
N ALA A 427 3.63 -2.27 24.72
CA ALA A 427 3.10 -2.98 25.87
C ALA A 427 2.08 -2.11 26.61
N LEU A 428 0.90 -2.67 26.86
CA LEU A 428 -0.19 -2.05 27.60
C LEU A 428 -0.45 -2.87 28.86
N HIS A 429 -0.61 -2.21 30.00
CA HIS A 429 -0.92 -2.86 31.27
C HIS A 429 -2.24 -2.34 31.83
N CYS A 430 -3.24 -3.21 31.87
CA CYS A 430 -4.59 -2.86 32.34
C CYS A 430 -4.62 -2.86 33.86
N HIS A 431 -4.99 -1.72 34.44
CA HIS A 431 -5.19 -1.60 35.87
C HIS A 431 -6.62 -1.14 36.20
N VAL A 432 -7.08 -1.57 37.36
CA VAL A 432 -8.29 -1.11 38.06
C VAL A 432 -8.04 -1.19 39.55
N PRO A 433 -8.78 -0.44 40.38
CA PRO A 433 -8.82 -0.65 41.82
C PRO A 433 -9.20 -2.10 42.20
N ASP A 434 -8.63 -2.63 43.28
CA ASP A 434 -8.79 -4.02 43.70
C ASP A 434 -10.25 -4.39 44.02
N ASP A 435 -11.02 -3.45 44.57
CA ASP A 435 -12.45 -3.61 44.85
C ASP A 435 -13.27 -3.84 43.57
N VAL A 436 -12.88 -3.18 42.48
CA VAL A 436 -13.49 -3.36 41.16
C VAL A 436 -13.12 -4.72 40.56
N THR A 437 -11.87 -5.18 40.73
CA THR A 437 -11.44 -6.51 40.28
C THR A 437 -12.25 -7.62 40.95
N ALA A 438 -12.39 -7.56 42.27
CA ALA A 438 -13.15 -8.53 43.05
C ALA A 438 -14.65 -8.55 42.67
N ALA A 439 -15.25 -7.37 42.44
CA ALA A 439 -16.63 -7.27 41.97
C ALA A 439 -16.82 -7.87 40.56
N ARG A 440 -15.85 -7.68 39.66
CA ARG A 440 -15.89 -8.23 38.30
C ARG A 440 -15.72 -9.75 38.26
N LEU A 441 -14.82 -10.30 39.08
CA LEU A 441 -14.59 -11.74 39.15
C LEU A 441 -15.79 -12.47 39.76
N SER A 442 -16.44 -11.89 40.77
CA SER A 442 -17.61 -12.50 41.44
C SER A 442 -18.90 -12.49 40.61
N THR A 443 -19.04 -11.57 39.64
CA THR A 443 -20.22 -11.44 38.77
C THR A 443 -20.02 -12.05 37.38
N ARG A 444 -18.86 -12.68 37.14
CA ARG A 444 -18.46 -13.19 35.83
C ARG A 444 -19.22 -14.47 35.46
N ALA A 445 -19.84 -14.48 34.28
CA ALA A 445 -20.38 -15.73 33.70
C ALA A 445 -19.25 -16.67 33.25
N PRO A 446 -19.45 -18.01 33.26
CA PRO A 446 -18.49 -18.97 32.72
C PRO A 446 -18.12 -18.62 31.27
N GLY A 447 -16.83 -18.63 30.91
CA GLY A 447 -16.38 -18.15 29.59
C GLY A 447 -14.94 -18.51 29.24
N ALA A 448 -14.35 -17.73 28.32
CA ALA A 448 -13.07 -18.07 27.68
C ALA A 448 -11.85 -18.10 28.64
N SER A 449 -11.92 -17.46 29.80
CA SER A 449 -10.82 -17.37 30.76
C SER A 449 -11.15 -18.17 32.02
N ASP A 450 -10.17 -18.92 32.53
CA ASP A 450 -10.39 -19.92 33.59
C ASP A 450 -9.99 -19.44 34.99
N ALA A 451 -9.53 -18.19 35.15
CA ALA A 451 -9.02 -17.68 36.43
C ALA A 451 -10.13 -17.16 37.38
N ASP A 452 -10.07 -17.60 38.63
CA ASP A 452 -10.87 -17.12 39.76
C ASP A 452 -10.09 -16.12 40.65
N LEU A 453 -10.67 -15.72 41.79
CA LEU A 453 -10.05 -14.75 42.70
C LEU A 453 -8.74 -15.26 43.32
N GLY A 454 -8.67 -16.55 43.68
CA GLY A 454 -7.46 -17.13 44.27
C GLY A 454 -6.31 -17.22 43.27
N VAL A 455 -6.62 -17.55 42.01
CA VAL A 455 -5.67 -17.50 40.90
C VAL A 455 -5.18 -16.06 40.66
N ALA A 456 -6.07 -15.06 40.71
CA ALA A 456 -5.69 -13.66 40.53
C ALA A 456 -4.73 -13.14 41.61
N GLU A 457 -4.96 -13.51 42.89
CA GLU A 457 -4.09 -13.15 44.01
C GLU A 457 -2.71 -13.83 43.90
N ALA A 458 -2.66 -15.12 43.54
CA ALA A 458 -1.40 -15.83 43.32
C ALA A 458 -0.57 -15.20 42.18
N MET A 459 -1.24 -14.83 41.09
CA MET A 459 -0.63 -14.16 39.95
C MET A 459 -0.10 -12.77 40.30
N ALA A 460 -0.80 -12.01 41.14
CA ALA A 460 -0.37 -10.69 41.60
C ALA A 460 0.91 -10.77 42.45
N ALA A 461 1.06 -11.82 43.26
CA ALA A 461 2.24 -12.02 44.10
C ALA A 461 3.51 -12.34 43.30
N GLU A 462 3.37 -12.92 42.11
CA GLU A 462 4.47 -13.27 41.22
C GLU A 462 4.76 -12.20 40.14
N GLU A 463 3.93 -11.15 40.06
CA GLU A 463 4.06 -10.12 39.03
C GLU A 463 5.35 -9.29 39.18
N GLN A 464 6.20 -9.39 38.17
CA GLN A 464 7.42 -8.60 38.10
C GLN A 464 7.11 -7.20 37.56
N PRO A 465 7.67 -6.12 38.16
CA PRO A 465 7.46 -4.75 37.68
C PRO A 465 7.75 -4.60 36.19
N TRP A 466 6.88 -3.85 35.49
CA TRP A 466 7.03 -3.60 34.06
C TRP A 466 7.11 -2.10 33.74
N SER A 467 8.30 -1.52 33.90
CA SER A 467 8.52 -0.07 33.68
C SER A 467 8.30 0.39 32.23
N GLY A 468 8.38 -0.51 31.25
CA GLY A 468 8.18 -0.20 29.83
C GLY A 468 6.74 -0.31 29.34
N ALA A 469 5.78 -0.75 30.18
CA ALA A 469 4.38 -0.83 29.79
C ALA A 469 3.63 0.48 30.05
N VAL A 470 2.76 0.85 29.11
CA VAL A 470 1.84 1.96 29.28
C VAL A 470 0.66 1.49 30.11
N GLY A 471 0.49 2.08 31.30
CA GLY A 471 -0.68 1.80 32.14
C GLY A 471 -1.97 2.32 31.49
N VAL A 472 -2.99 1.47 31.39
CA VAL A 472 -4.32 1.80 30.86
C VAL A 472 -5.36 1.62 31.95
N ASP A 473 -6.07 2.69 32.30
CA ASP A 473 -7.16 2.65 33.27
C ASP A 473 -8.40 2.03 32.60
N THR A 474 -8.85 0.90 33.13
CA THR A 474 -10.03 0.18 32.64
C THR A 474 -11.18 0.21 33.63
N GLY A 475 -11.12 1.09 34.64
CA GLY A 475 -12.19 1.33 35.61
C GLY A 475 -13.32 2.18 35.04
N GLY A 476 -13.01 3.04 34.07
CA GLY A 476 -13.97 3.87 33.34
C GLY A 476 -14.65 3.17 32.16
N SER A 477 -15.11 3.97 31.19
CA SER A 477 -15.72 3.45 29.96
C SER A 477 -14.70 2.77 29.04
N LEU A 478 -15.13 1.73 28.32
CA LEU A 478 -14.29 1.05 27.32
C LEU A 478 -13.74 2.00 26.25
N GLU A 479 -14.53 2.96 25.78
CA GLU A 479 -14.11 3.93 24.76
C GLU A 479 -12.93 4.78 25.23
N ALA A 480 -12.91 5.19 26.50
CA ALA A 480 -11.80 5.94 27.09
C ALA A 480 -10.52 5.10 27.19
N ALA A 481 -10.63 3.86 27.65
CA ALA A 481 -9.51 2.93 27.73
C ALA A 481 -8.93 2.62 26.34
N VAL A 482 -9.79 2.40 25.35
CA VAL A 482 -9.38 2.19 23.95
C VAL A 482 -8.72 3.45 23.38
N GLY A 483 -9.24 4.64 23.68
CA GLY A 483 -8.62 5.91 23.27
C GLY A 483 -7.20 6.08 23.82
N GLN A 484 -6.99 5.76 25.10
CA GLN A 484 -5.67 5.77 25.74
C GLN A 484 -4.73 4.73 25.11
N ALA A 485 -5.20 3.50 24.90
CA ALA A 485 -4.44 2.44 24.26
C ALA A 485 -4.03 2.81 22.81
N LEU A 486 -4.96 3.37 22.02
CA LEU A 486 -4.70 3.79 20.65
C LEU A 486 -3.66 4.91 20.57
N ALA A 487 -3.66 5.86 21.52
CA ALA A 487 -2.66 6.92 21.58
C ALA A 487 -1.24 6.37 21.81
N ALA A 488 -1.11 5.29 22.58
CA ALA A 488 0.16 4.61 22.80
C ALA A 488 0.60 3.77 21.58
N VAL A 489 -0.34 3.04 20.97
CA VAL A 489 -0.06 2.17 19.81
C VAL A 489 0.21 2.98 18.55
N ARG A 490 -0.44 4.14 18.39
CA ARG A 490 -0.31 5.02 17.23
C ARG A 490 0.02 6.46 17.65
N PRO A 491 1.29 6.76 18.00
CA PRO A 491 1.68 8.07 18.53
C PRO A 491 1.58 9.21 17.51
N TRP A 492 1.38 8.91 16.22
CA TRP A 492 1.41 9.87 15.11
C TRP A 492 0.12 10.69 14.92
N GLY A 493 -0.87 10.57 15.82
CA GLY A 493 -2.12 11.37 15.81
C GLY A 493 -3.15 10.93 14.75
N SER A 494 -4.20 11.74 14.56
CA SER A 494 -5.35 11.49 13.66
C SER A 494 -5.13 11.84 12.19
N ASP A 495 -3.98 12.44 11.82
CA ASP A 495 -3.58 12.78 10.44
C ASP A 495 -3.14 11.54 9.62
N GLN A 496 -3.73 10.37 9.92
CA GLN A 496 -3.35 9.10 9.31
C GLN A 496 -3.96 8.96 7.92
N ALA A 497 -3.23 8.26 7.04
CA ALA A 497 -3.79 7.75 5.81
C ALA A 497 -5.07 6.95 6.10
N LYS A 498 -6.07 7.04 5.23
CA LYS A 498 -7.32 6.30 5.38
C LYS A 498 -7.03 4.80 5.46
N VAL A 499 -7.63 4.12 6.43
CA VAL A 499 -7.41 2.69 6.64
C VAL A 499 -7.96 1.92 5.45
N PHE A 500 -7.08 1.31 4.67
CA PHE A 500 -7.50 0.31 3.70
C PHE A 500 -8.03 -0.91 4.45
N ARG A 501 -9.26 -1.33 4.13
CA ARG A 501 -9.84 -2.56 4.66
C ARG A 501 -9.81 -3.61 3.58
N ARG A 502 -9.48 -4.85 3.96
CA ARG A 502 -9.67 -5.99 3.07
C ARG A 502 -11.13 -6.06 2.64
N PRO A 503 -11.42 -6.30 1.35
CA PRO A 503 -12.75 -6.68 0.94
C PRO A 503 -13.19 -7.91 1.74
N TYR A 504 -14.44 -7.92 2.20
CA TYR A 504 -15.02 -9.14 2.75
C TYR A 504 -15.19 -10.11 1.58
N MET A 505 -14.37 -11.16 1.54
CA MET A 505 -14.60 -12.29 0.66
C MET A 505 -15.52 -13.24 1.42
N GLU A 506 -16.72 -13.47 0.92
CA GLU A 506 -17.55 -14.56 1.45
C GLU A 506 -16.75 -15.86 1.32
N PRO A 507 -16.70 -16.69 2.39
CA PRO A 507 -16.10 -18.01 2.26
C PRO A 507 -16.92 -18.82 1.24
N ASP A 508 -16.24 -19.36 0.24
CA ASP A 508 -16.82 -20.32 -0.73
C ASP A 508 -17.38 -21.58 -0.03
#